data_AF-A0A366HWK8-F1
#
_entry.id   AF-A0A366HWK8-F1
#
_cell.length_a   1.000
_cell.length_b   1.000
_cell.length_c   1.000
_cell.angle_alpha   90.00
_cell.angle_beta   90.00
_cell.angle_gamma   90.00
#
_symmetry.space_group_name_H-M   'P 1'
#
loop_
_entity.id
_entity.type
_entity.pdbx_description
1 polymer ?
#
loop_
_entity_poly.entity_id
_entity_poly.type
_entity_poly.pdbx_seq_one_letter_code
_entity_poly.pdbx_strand_id
1 'polypeptide(L)'
;MDKVEKNKKTIIDKKMINQYVQIIKIKIQAFKHKRQAEKERIKTKNQNEHFVSLIEKTKLELEQSKNFFANVTDPDLVDYAAHKILANQYFYNYLLKKAKKENIKAEL
;
A
#
# COMPACT_ATOMS: atom_id res chain seq x y z
N MET A 1 12.10 -66.92 -1.99
CA MET A 1 11.91 -65.83 -2.99
C MET A 1 11.88 -64.43 -2.33
N ASP A 2 12.45 -64.26 -1.13
CA ASP A 2 11.92 -63.27 -0.17
C ASP A 2 12.72 -61.97 0.02
N LYS A 3 13.95 -61.88 -0.50
CA LYS A 3 14.83 -60.71 -0.26
C LYS A 3 14.74 -59.64 -1.35
N VAL A 4 14.58 -60.04 -2.61
CA VAL A 4 14.54 -59.12 -3.77
C VAL A 4 13.24 -58.32 -3.80
N GLU A 5 12.13 -58.94 -3.41
CA GLU A 5 10.79 -58.35 -3.45
C GLU A 5 10.55 -57.34 -2.31
N LYS A 6 11.05 -57.66 -1.11
CA LYS A 6 11.09 -56.72 0.03
C LYS A 6 11.90 -55.45 -0.28
N ASN A 7 13.03 -55.59 -0.99
CA ASN A 7 13.88 -54.45 -1.34
C ASN A 7 13.21 -53.53 -2.37
N LYS A 8 12.57 -54.10 -3.41
CA LYS A 8 11.77 -53.33 -4.39
C LYS A 8 10.61 -52.57 -3.72
N LYS A 9 9.86 -53.20 -2.82
CA LYS A 9 8.76 -52.55 -2.07
C LYS A 9 9.27 -51.40 -1.18
N THR A 10 10.39 -51.60 -0.49
CA THR A 10 11.04 -50.57 0.34
C THR A 10 11.52 -49.36 -0.47
N ILE A 11 12.04 -49.59 -1.67
CA ILE A 11 12.47 -48.52 -2.60
C ILE A 11 11.26 -47.73 -3.12
N ILE A 12 10.17 -48.42 -3.46
CA ILE A 12 8.91 -47.80 -3.91
C ILE A 12 8.31 -46.92 -2.80
N ASP A 13 8.27 -47.40 -1.55
CA ASP A 13 7.77 -46.61 -0.41
C ASP A 13 8.61 -45.35 -0.14
N LYS A 14 9.95 -45.45 -0.21
CA LYS A 14 10.82 -44.27 -0.06
C LYS A 14 10.63 -43.25 -1.17
N LYS A 15 10.41 -43.69 -2.41
CA LYS A 15 10.11 -42.82 -3.55
C LYS A 15 8.78 -42.08 -3.35
N MET A 16 7.75 -42.80 -2.89
CA MET A 16 6.44 -42.22 -2.58
C MET A 16 6.54 -41.19 -1.45
N ILE A 17 7.24 -41.51 -0.36
CA ILE A 17 7.47 -40.58 0.76
C ILE A 17 8.19 -39.32 0.28
N ASN A 18 9.24 -39.45 -0.52
CA ASN A 18 9.94 -38.29 -1.07
C ASN A 18 9.01 -37.42 -1.92
N GLN A 19 8.16 -38.03 -2.75
CA GLN A 19 7.18 -37.31 -3.56
C GLN A 19 6.18 -36.52 -2.70
N TYR A 20 5.67 -37.11 -1.61
CA TYR A 20 4.82 -36.40 -0.65
C TYR A 20 5.54 -35.22 0.00
N VAL A 21 6.81 -35.40 0.41
CA VAL A 21 7.62 -34.32 0.99
C VAL A 21 7.81 -33.17 -0.01
N GLN A 22 8.04 -33.46 -1.29
CA GLN A 22 8.14 -32.41 -2.31
C GLN A 22 6.83 -31.63 -2.47
N ILE A 23 5.70 -32.33 -2.50
CA ILE A 23 4.37 -31.69 -2.59
C ILE A 23 4.14 -30.77 -1.38
N ILE A 24 4.49 -31.22 -0.17
CA ILE A 24 4.35 -30.43 1.06
C ILE A 24 5.22 -29.18 0.98
N LYS A 25 6.49 -29.28 0.55
CA LYS A 25 7.37 -28.13 0.36
C LYS A 25 6.80 -27.09 -0.59
N ILE A 26 6.27 -27.53 -1.74
CA ILE A 26 5.64 -26.65 -2.73
C ILE A 26 4.44 -25.92 -2.12
N LYS A 27 3.57 -26.65 -1.41
CA LYS A 27 2.40 -26.05 -0.74
C LYS A 27 2.80 -25.02 0.32
N ILE A 28 3.82 -25.31 1.12
CA ILE A 28 4.37 -24.37 2.12
C ILE A 28 4.91 -23.11 1.42
N GLN A 29 5.63 -23.29 0.32
CA GLN A 29 6.19 -22.17 -0.42
C GLN A 29 5.10 -21.30 -1.05
N ALA A 30 4.10 -21.90 -1.67
CA ALA A 30 2.92 -21.19 -2.20
C ALA A 30 2.19 -20.41 -1.10
N PHE A 31 2.01 -21.01 0.08
CA PHE A 31 1.43 -20.32 1.24
C PHE A 31 2.28 -19.13 1.70
N LYS A 32 3.61 -19.28 1.76
CA LYS A 32 4.54 -18.20 2.12
C LYS A 32 4.44 -17.03 1.13
N HIS A 33 4.40 -17.32 -0.17
CA HIS A 33 4.24 -16.29 -1.21
C HIS A 33 2.88 -15.58 -1.09
N LYS A 34 1.79 -16.33 -0.89
CA LYS A 34 0.45 -15.76 -0.69
C LYS A 34 0.41 -14.82 0.52
N ARG A 35 1.02 -15.23 1.64
CA ARG A 35 1.11 -14.41 2.87
C ARG A 35 1.91 -13.13 2.65
N GLN A 36 3.01 -13.19 1.89
CA GLN A 36 3.80 -11.99 1.59
C GLN A 36 3.04 -11.03 0.67
N ALA A 37 2.40 -11.54 -0.39
CA ALA A 37 1.58 -10.74 -1.28
C ALA A 37 0.46 -10.02 -0.52
N GLU A 38 -0.17 -10.69 0.45
CA GLU A 38 -1.21 -10.09 1.29
C GLU A 38 -0.65 -8.98 2.19
N LYS A 39 0.53 -9.17 2.79
CA LYS A 39 1.20 -8.12 3.57
C LYS A 39 1.47 -6.88 2.74
N GLU A 40 1.99 -7.03 1.51
CA GLU A 40 2.24 -5.90 0.62
C GLU A 40 0.92 -5.23 0.20
N ARG A 41 -0.14 -6.00 -0.05
CA ARG A 41 -1.48 -5.44 -0.33
C ARG A 41 -2.00 -4.57 0.82
N ILE A 42 -1.91 -5.06 2.06
CA ILE A 42 -2.32 -4.30 3.24
C ILE A 42 -1.48 -3.04 3.38
N LYS A 43 -0.16 -3.15 3.21
CA LYS A 43 0.76 -2.00 3.27
C LYS A 43 0.40 -0.93 2.23
N THR A 44 0.20 -1.32 0.97
CA THR A 44 -0.20 -0.42 -0.10
C THR A 44 -1.57 0.22 0.19
N LYS A 45 -2.53 -0.55 0.71
CA LYS A 45 -3.84 -0.02 1.10
C LYS A 45 -3.71 1.07 2.18
N ASN A 46 -2.95 0.81 3.24
CA ASN A 46 -2.72 1.78 4.31
C ASN A 46 -2.01 3.04 3.80
N GLN A 47 -1.05 2.90 2.88
CA GLN A 47 -0.38 4.04 2.25
C GLN A 47 -1.35 4.89 1.43
N ASN A 48 -2.26 4.25 0.68
CA ASN A 48 -3.29 4.95 -0.08
C ASN A 48 -4.27 5.67 0.84
N GLU A 49 -4.73 5.05 1.93
CA GLU A 49 -5.60 5.69 2.92
C GLU A 49 -4.95 6.92 3.55
N HIS A 50 -3.68 6.81 3.96
CA HIS A 50 -2.92 7.96 4.47
C HIS A 50 -2.79 9.08 3.42
N PHE A 51 -2.58 8.72 2.15
CA PHE A 51 -2.48 9.67 1.06
C PHE A 51 -3.81 10.40 0.79
N VAL A 52 -4.93 9.69 0.84
CA VAL A 52 -6.28 10.28 0.74
C VAL A 52 -6.52 11.25 1.89
N SER A 53 -6.23 10.83 3.13
CA SER A 53 -6.35 11.70 4.31
C SER A 53 -5.50 12.98 4.19
N LEU A 54 -4.31 12.89 3.60
CA LEU A 54 -3.47 14.06 3.34
C LEU A 54 -4.12 15.03 2.33
N ILE A 55 -4.77 14.53 1.29
CA ILE A 55 -5.51 15.37 0.33
C ILE A 55 -6.65 16.11 1.02
N GLU A 56 -7.46 15.40 1.81
CA GLU A 56 -8.59 15.98 2.56
C GLU A 56 -8.11 17.05 3.55
N LYS A 57 -7.05 16.74 4.31
CA LYS A 57 -6.44 17.70 5.23
C LYS A 57 -5.96 18.95 4.49
N THR A 58 -5.26 18.79 3.36
CA THR A 58 -4.76 19.92 2.57
C THR A 58 -5.91 20.75 1.98
N LYS A 59 -7.01 20.12 1.57
CA LYS A 59 -8.24 20.81 1.13
C LYS A 59 -8.80 21.69 2.25
N LEU A 60 -8.88 21.16 3.47
CA LEU A 60 -9.33 21.92 4.64
C LEU A 60 -8.39 23.09 4.95
N GLU A 61 -7.07 22.86 4.93
CA GLU A 61 -6.07 23.92 5.14
C GLU A 61 -6.13 25.01 4.07
N LEU A 62 -6.42 24.65 2.81
CA LEU A 62 -6.64 25.61 1.75
C LEU A 62 -7.87 26.49 2.04
N GLU A 63 -9.01 25.90 2.42
CA GLU A 63 -10.19 26.67 2.80
C GLU A 63 -9.94 27.56 4.02
N GLN A 64 -9.22 27.06 5.03
CA GLN A 64 -8.82 27.85 6.19
C GLN A 64 -7.91 29.03 5.80
N SER A 65 -6.97 28.83 4.86
CA SER A 65 -6.10 29.91 4.39
C SER A 65 -6.86 30.98 3.60
N LYS A 66 -7.86 30.59 2.81
CA LYS A 66 -8.76 31.53 2.13
C LYS A 66 -9.56 32.35 3.14
N ASN A 67 -10.12 31.69 4.15
CA ASN A 67 -10.84 32.37 5.23
C ASN A 67 -9.93 33.32 6.02
N PHE A 68 -8.70 32.92 6.29
CA PHE A 68 -7.73 33.79 6.97
C PHE A 68 -7.43 35.05 6.17
N PHE A 69 -7.12 34.92 4.87
CA PHE A 69 -6.88 36.07 4.00
C PHE A 69 -8.10 36.99 3.86
N ALA A 70 -9.31 36.44 3.81
CA ALA A 70 -10.52 37.24 3.72
C ALA A 70 -10.81 38.07 4.98
N ASN A 71 -10.30 37.65 6.13
CA ASN A 71 -10.58 38.27 7.43
C ASN A 71 -9.36 38.94 8.09
N VAL A 72 -8.19 38.91 7.44
CA VAL A 72 -6.98 39.53 7.99
C VAL A 72 -7.15 41.05 7.95
N THR A 73 -6.98 41.69 9.10
CA THR A 73 -7.12 43.14 9.26
C THR A 73 -5.78 43.82 9.51
N ASP A 74 -4.78 43.05 9.95
CA ASP A 74 -3.40 43.50 10.12
C ASP A 74 -2.70 43.59 8.76
N PRO A 75 -2.31 44.80 8.29
CA PRO A 75 -1.62 44.98 7.01
C PRO A 75 -0.32 44.17 6.89
N ASP A 76 0.40 43.99 8.00
CA ASP A 76 1.69 43.27 8.00
C ASP A 76 1.50 41.75 7.77
N LEU A 77 0.27 41.25 7.93
CA LEU A 77 -0.07 39.83 7.74
C LEU A 77 -0.70 39.53 6.37
N VAL A 78 -1.00 40.54 5.55
CA VAL A 78 -1.66 40.36 4.24
C VAL A 78 -0.78 39.52 3.30
N ASP A 79 0.50 39.86 3.19
CA ASP A 79 1.45 39.12 2.35
C ASP A 79 1.63 37.68 2.83
N TYR A 80 1.72 37.48 4.15
CA TYR A 80 1.75 36.15 4.74
C TYR A 80 0.48 35.35 4.39
N ALA A 81 -0.70 35.95 4.50
CA ALA A 81 -1.97 35.33 4.18
C ALA A 81 -2.06 34.94 2.69
N ALA A 82 -1.60 35.81 1.79
CA ALA A 82 -1.55 35.56 0.35
C ALA A 82 -0.62 34.38 0.01
N HIS A 83 0.60 34.39 0.58
CA HIS A 83 1.56 33.29 0.40
C HIS A 83 1.02 31.96 0.92
N LYS A 84 0.30 31.98 2.05
CA LYS A 84 -0.31 30.78 2.64
C LYS A 84 -1.36 30.16 1.72
N ILE A 85 -2.24 30.97 1.10
CA ILE A 85 -3.20 30.46 0.11
C ILE A 85 -2.47 29.81 -1.06
N LEU A 86 -1.50 30.53 -1.65
CA LEU A 86 -0.77 30.05 -2.82
C LEU A 86 -0.07 28.73 -2.52
N ALA A 87 0.64 28.64 -1.39
CA ALA A 87 1.33 27.42 -0.97
C ALA A 87 0.35 26.23 -0.84
N ASN A 88 -0.76 26.43 -0.13
CA ASN A 88 -1.77 25.38 0.06
C ASN A 88 -2.43 24.97 -1.26
N GLN A 89 -2.65 25.92 -2.18
CA GLN A 89 -3.23 25.66 -3.49
C GLN A 89 -2.26 24.86 -4.39
N TYR A 90 -0.99 25.25 -4.44
CA TYR A 90 0.04 24.51 -5.18
C TYR A 90 0.19 23.09 -4.64
N PHE A 91 0.22 22.93 -3.32
CA PHE A 91 0.37 21.62 -2.71
C PHE A 91 -0.85 20.73 -2.96
N TYR A 92 -2.07 21.26 -2.80
CA TYR A 92 -3.30 20.54 -3.12
C TYR A 92 -3.32 20.06 -4.58
N ASN A 93 -3.00 20.96 -5.52
CA ASN A 93 -2.94 20.64 -6.95
C ASN A 93 -1.87 19.57 -7.26
N TYR A 94 -0.72 19.62 -6.59
CA TYR A 94 0.31 18.59 -6.70
C TYR A 94 -0.22 17.23 -6.24
N LEU A 95 -0.88 17.17 -5.07
CA LEU A 95 -1.41 15.92 -4.53
C LEU A 95 -2.48 15.31 -5.46
N LEU A 96 -3.37 16.12 -6.04
CA LEU A 96 -4.37 15.65 -7.02
C LEU A 96 -3.71 15.07 -8.28
N LYS A 97 -2.69 15.77 -8.82
CA LYS A 97 -1.93 15.28 -9.98
C LYS A 97 -1.22 13.96 -9.65
N LYS A 98 -0.66 13.84 -8.46
CA LYS A 98 -0.01 12.61 -7.98
C LYS A 98 -1.01 11.47 -7.80
N ALA A 99 -2.18 11.72 -7.20
CA ALA A 99 -3.26 10.75 -7.06
C ALA A 99 -3.66 10.16 -8.42
N LYS A 100 -3.85 11.04 -9.42
CA LYS A 100 -4.17 10.65 -10.80
C LYS A 100 -3.07 9.80 -11.44
N LYS A 101 -1.79 10.17 -11.24
CA LYS A 101 -0.65 9.42 -11.78
C LYS A 101 -0.53 8.03 -11.15
N GLU A 102 -0.81 7.92 -9.86
CA GLU A 102 -0.69 6.67 -9.08
C GLU A 102 -1.98 5.82 -9.09
N ASN A 103 -3.01 6.25 -9.83
CA ASN A 103 -4.35 5.62 -9.87
C ASN A 103 -4.95 5.41 -8.46
N ILE A 104 -4.61 6.29 -7.53
CA ILE A 104 -5.21 6.28 -6.19
C ILE A 104 -6.62 6.83 -6.36
N LYS A 105 -7.62 5.95 -6.30
CA LYS A 105 -9.03 6.33 -6.24
C LYS A 105 -9.29 6.93 -4.86
N ALA A 106 -9.01 8.20 -4.72
CA ALA A 106 -9.66 9.00 -3.71
C ALA A 106 -11.09 9.23 -4.23
N GLU A 107 -12.11 8.75 -3.52
CA GLU A 107 -13.49 9.18 -3.73
C GLU A 107 -13.54 10.67 -3.31
N LEU A 108 -13.09 11.57 -4.19
CA LEU A 108 -12.99 13.01 -3.95
C LEU A 108 -14.22 13.77 -4.42
#